data_AF-A0A847DIS6-F1
#
_entry.id   AF-A0A847DIS6-F1
#
_cell.length_a   1.000
_cell.length_b   1.000
_cell.length_c   1.000
_cell.angle_alpha   90.00
_cell.angle_beta   90.00
_cell.angle_gamma   90.00
#
_symmetry.space_group_name_H-M   'P 1'
#
loop_
_entity.id
_entity.type
_entity.pdbx_description
1 polymer ?
#
loop_
_entity_poly.entity_id
_entity_poly.type
_entity_poly.pdbx_seq_one_letter_code
_entity_poly.pdbx_strand_id
1 'polypeptide(L)'
;MAYSDYQIRQFNEQYKKVCQSLQILILQTVMAGQETGHVGVKEHLLHGAGRRLKIINKCLKNIFNDFPLGTKKPLQNDTLYDVQINLHAYVMNLFGIFDNWAWAFIYHHDLLQIVGGKHGVGLFRKSTSKHLPLPLREYLASETITNWHEKYLKSYRDALAHRIPLYIPPSEMTKEEGDRYNQLESEKMKLIKTMEFDKFDAIDEEQENIGRPSFVFLHSYKEEPPRPVLFHPQLLCDGLAIVEFGSLYMKHWKECA
;
A
#
# COMPACT_ATOMS: atom_id res chain seq x y z
N MET A 1 -17.34 -0.23 9.24
CA MET A 1 -17.50 -0.84 10.60
C MET A 1 -16.37 -0.39 11.49
N ALA A 2 -16.63 -0.03 12.76
CA ALA A 2 -15.56 0.26 13.71
C ALA A 2 -14.89 -1.03 14.21
N TYR A 3 -13.58 -0.98 14.48
CA TYR A 3 -12.87 -2.10 15.10
C TYR A 3 -13.24 -2.25 16.58
N SER A 4 -13.27 -3.50 17.06
CA SER A 4 -13.42 -3.79 18.49
C SER A 4 -12.14 -3.49 19.27
N ASP A 5 -12.23 -3.29 20.58
CA ASP A 5 -11.04 -3.03 21.42
C ASP A 5 -10.00 -4.16 21.34
N TYR A 6 -10.47 -5.39 21.18
CA TYR A 6 -9.60 -6.54 20.94
C TYR A 6 -8.84 -6.40 19.61
N GLN A 7 -9.53 -6.09 18.51
CA GLN A 7 -8.92 -5.86 17.21
C GLN A 7 -7.93 -4.68 17.26
N ILE A 8 -8.30 -3.58 17.93
CA ILE A 8 -7.42 -2.41 18.09
C ILE A 8 -6.12 -2.80 18.79
N ARG A 9 -6.18 -3.58 19.88
CA ARG A 9 -4.97 -4.07 20.57
C ARG A 9 -4.12 -4.94 19.65
N GLN A 10 -4.73 -5.91 18.98
CA GLN A 10 -4.02 -6.81 18.06
C GLN A 10 -3.35 -6.05 16.92
N PHE A 11 -4.07 -5.14 16.25
CA PHE A 11 -3.52 -4.38 15.13
C PHE A 11 -2.41 -3.42 15.58
N ASN A 12 -2.50 -2.83 16.77
CA ASN A 12 -1.40 -2.02 17.33
C ASN A 12 -0.14 -2.84 17.62
N GLU A 13 -0.27 -4.07 18.12
CA GLU A 13 0.86 -4.97 18.31
C GLU A 13 1.49 -5.37 16.98
N GLN A 14 0.67 -5.71 15.98
CA GLN A 14 1.15 -6.06 14.64
C GLN A 14 1.81 -4.86 13.94
N TYR A 15 1.23 -3.67 14.05
CA TYR A 15 1.81 -2.43 13.55
C TYR A 15 3.23 -2.20 14.07
N LYS A 16 3.43 -2.33 15.39
CA LYS A 16 4.77 -2.19 16.01
C LYS A 16 5.75 -3.22 15.45
N LYS A 17 5.34 -4.49 15.34
CA LYS A 17 6.16 -5.57 14.78
C LYS A 17 6.54 -5.30 13.32
N VAL A 18 5.57 -4.94 12.49
CA VAL A 18 5.79 -4.63 11.06
C VAL A 18 6.77 -3.47 10.90
N CYS A 19 6.57 -2.36 11.61
CA CYS A 19 7.47 -1.21 11.54
C CYS A 19 8.90 -1.55 11.98
N GLN A 20 9.05 -2.36 13.04
CA GLN A 20 10.37 -2.80 13.51
C GLN A 20 11.04 -3.72 12.47
N SER A 21 10.32 -4.68 11.93
CA SER A 21 10.86 -5.61 10.93
C SER A 21 11.20 -4.91 9.61
N LEU A 22 10.38 -3.96 9.16
CA LEU A 22 10.71 -3.10 8.02
C LEU A 22 12.00 -2.32 8.27
N GLN A 23 12.20 -1.79 9.49
CA GLN A 23 13.44 -1.09 9.83
C GLN A 23 14.67 -2.00 9.75
N ILE A 24 14.57 -3.24 10.25
CA ILE A 24 15.65 -4.23 10.14
C ILE A 24 15.92 -4.55 8.66
N LEU A 25 14.88 -4.80 7.88
CA LEU A 25 15.00 -5.11 6.45
C LEU A 25 15.63 -3.95 5.65
N ILE A 26 15.31 -2.69 5.99
CA ILE A 26 15.97 -1.50 5.42
C ILE A 26 17.47 -1.56 5.66
N LEU A 27 17.90 -1.83 6.90
CA LEU A 27 19.32 -1.88 7.25
C LEU A 27 20.03 -3.02 6.52
N GLN A 28 19.44 -4.22 6.47
CA GLN A 28 19.99 -5.36 5.74
C GLN A 28 20.14 -5.05 4.24
N THR A 29 19.12 -4.45 3.63
CA THR A 29 19.14 -4.06 2.21
C THR A 29 20.23 -3.02 1.93
N VAL A 30 20.39 -2.03 2.81
CA VAL A 30 21.42 -1.00 2.68
C VAL A 30 22.81 -1.61 2.85
N MET A 31 23.02 -2.47 3.84
CA MET A 31 24.31 -3.15 4.05
C MET A 31 24.69 -3.99 2.82
N ALA A 32 23.77 -4.83 2.33
CA ALA A 32 23.98 -5.64 1.14
C ALA A 32 24.33 -4.79 -0.10
N GLY A 33 23.67 -3.64 -0.27
CA GLY A 33 23.97 -2.71 -1.36
C GLY A 33 25.30 -1.95 -1.21
N GLN A 34 25.81 -1.75 0.02
CA GLN A 34 27.11 -1.13 0.27
C GLN A 34 28.27 -2.11 0.13
N GLU A 35 28.06 -3.39 0.48
CA GLU A 35 29.06 -4.45 0.39
C GLU A 35 29.42 -4.84 -1.04
N THR A 36 28.52 -4.61 -2.00
CA THR A 36 28.73 -4.99 -3.40
C THR A 36 29.54 -3.93 -4.17
N GLY A 37 30.50 -4.40 -4.98
CA GLY A 37 31.19 -3.56 -5.97
C GLY A 37 30.41 -3.37 -7.28
N HIS A 38 29.33 -4.13 -7.50
CA HIS A 38 28.60 -4.12 -8.77
C HIS A 38 27.58 -2.96 -8.83
N VAL A 39 27.76 -2.05 -9.79
CA VAL A 39 26.95 -0.82 -9.93
C VAL A 39 25.45 -1.12 -10.07
N GLY A 40 25.06 -2.08 -10.92
CA GLY A 40 23.66 -2.48 -11.08
C GLY A 40 23.01 -3.02 -9.80
N VAL A 41 23.68 -3.92 -9.07
CA VAL A 41 23.20 -4.41 -7.77
C VAL A 41 23.06 -3.26 -6.77
N LYS A 42 24.05 -2.37 -6.69
CA LYS A 42 24.05 -1.21 -5.80
C LYS A 42 22.90 -0.25 -6.10
N GLU A 43 22.67 0.07 -7.37
CA GLU A 43 21.56 0.91 -7.83
C GLU A 43 20.21 0.34 -7.34
N HIS A 44 19.97 -0.95 -7.58
CA HIS A 44 18.68 -1.55 -7.28
C HIS A 44 18.47 -1.86 -5.79
N LEU A 45 19.51 -2.18 -5.03
CA LEU A 45 19.39 -2.36 -3.58
C LEU A 45 19.30 -1.02 -2.84
N LEU A 46 20.16 -0.05 -3.14
CA LEU A 46 20.21 1.21 -2.37
C LEU A 46 19.17 2.23 -2.84
N HIS A 47 19.09 2.45 -4.15
CA HIS A 47 18.28 3.51 -4.75
C HIS A 47 16.90 3.01 -5.19
N GLY A 48 16.78 1.71 -5.48
CA GLY A 48 15.51 1.02 -5.61
C GLY A 48 14.94 0.59 -4.26
N ALA A 49 15.16 -0.69 -3.89
CA ALA A 49 14.51 -1.35 -2.77
C ALA A 49 14.65 -0.59 -1.44
N GLY A 50 15.86 -0.12 -1.10
CA GLY A 50 16.14 0.58 0.15
C GLY A 50 15.36 1.89 0.30
N ARG A 51 15.22 2.69 -0.76
CA ARG A 51 14.38 3.91 -0.74
C ARG A 51 12.90 3.56 -0.64
N ARG A 52 12.44 2.56 -1.38
CA ARG A 52 11.04 2.11 -1.34
C ARG A 52 10.62 1.60 0.03
N LEU A 53 11.44 0.78 0.68
CA LEU A 53 11.20 0.30 2.05
C LEU A 53 11.05 1.45 3.05
N LYS A 54 11.90 2.49 2.94
CA LYS A 54 11.80 3.70 3.78
C LYS A 54 10.47 4.42 3.56
N ILE A 55 10.05 4.58 2.30
CA ILE A 55 8.76 5.21 1.96
C ILE A 55 7.60 4.40 2.51
N ILE A 56 7.59 3.08 2.29
CA ILE A 56 6.57 2.14 2.82
C ILE A 56 6.45 2.30 4.34
N ASN A 57 7.57 2.23 5.07
CA ASN A 57 7.57 2.37 6.53
C ASN A 57 7.06 3.75 6.98
N LYS A 58 7.41 4.83 6.26
CA LYS A 58 6.93 6.18 6.58
C LYS A 58 5.44 6.34 6.29
N CYS A 59 4.95 5.83 5.17
CA CYS A 59 3.52 5.87 4.83
C CYS A 59 2.70 5.12 5.87
N LEU A 60 3.14 3.93 6.30
CA LEU A 60 2.46 3.16 7.33
C LEU A 60 2.38 3.94 8.66
N LYS A 61 3.47 4.60 9.06
CA LYS A 61 3.50 5.44 10.27
C LYS A 61 2.56 6.65 10.19
N ASN A 62 2.56 7.34 9.05
CA ASN A 62 1.69 8.50 8.83
C ASN A 62 0.22 8.06 8.86
N ILE A 63 -0.14 7.00 8.13
CA ILE A 63 -1.52 6.50 8.10
C ILE A 63 -2.03 6.14 9.50
N PHE A 64 -1.25 5.41 10.31
CA PHE A 64 -1.69 5.02 11.65
C PHE A 64 -1.72 6.20 12.65
N ASN A 65 -1.01 7.29 12.35
CA ASN A 65 -1.06 8.52 13.13
C ASN A 65 -2.29 9.37 12.75
N ASP A 66 -2.53 9.53 11.45
CA ASP A 66 -3.52 10.46 10.91
C ASP A 66 -4.91 9.84 10.81
N PHE A 67 -4.99 8.51 10.65
CA PHE A 67 -6.22 7.74 10.76
C PHE A 67 -6.10 6.63 11.83
N PRO A 68 -6.18 6.94 13.13
CA PRO A 68 -6.06 5.92 14.17
C PRO A 68 -7.16 4.85 14.12
N LEU A 69 -6.85 3.63 14.54
CA LEU A 69 -7.79 2.50 14.64
C LEU A 69 -9.02 2.79 15.52
N GLY A 70 -8.88 3.70 16.49
CA GLY A 70 -9.93 4.10 17.42
C GLY A 70 -10.82 5.23 16.93
N THR A 71 -10.61 5.73 15.70
CA THR A 71 -11.34 6.88 15.14
C THR A 71 -12.85 6.64 15.19
N LYS A 72 -13.59 7.61 15.75
CA LYS A 72 -15.04 7.51 15.97
C LYS A 72 -15.86 8.43 15.07
N LYS A 73 -15.26 9.51 14.58
CA LYS A 73 -15.86 10.49 13.66
C LYS A 73 -15.17 10.42 12.30
N PRO A 74 -15.82 10.84 11.20
CA PRO A 74 -15.17 11.00 9.91
C PRO A 74 -13.89 11.85 10.03
N LEU A 75 -12.92 11.57 9.16
CA LEU A 75 -11.74 12.43 9.07
C LEU A 75 -12.11 13.74 8.39
N GLN A 76 -11.49 14.82 8.83
CA GLN A 76 -11.53 16.10 8.11
C GLN A 76 -10.91 15.91 6.72
N ASN A 77 -11.39 16.66 5.73
CA ASN A 77 -11.02 16.45 4.33
C ASN A 77 -9.51 16.48 4.09
N ASP A 78 -8.78 17.46 4.64
CA ASP A 78 -7.32 17.55 4.50
C ASP A 78 -6.60 16.31 5.05
N THR A 79 -7.03 15.83 6.23
CA THR A 79 -6.47 14.62 6.85
C THR A 79 -6.76 13.39 5.99
N LEU A 80 -7.98 13.30 5.44
CA LEU A 80 -8.37 12.21 4.56
C LEU A 80 -7.51 12.21 3.29
N TYR A 81 -7.27 13.38 2.68
CA TYR A 81 -6.40 13.50 1.51
C TYR A 81 -4.97 13.05 1.82
N ASP A 82 -4.40 13.48 2.95
CA ASP A 82 -3.06 13.06 3.37
C ASP A 82 -2.97 11.55 3.55
N VAL A 83 -3.97 10.92 4.19
CA VAL A 83 -4.03 9.47 4.35
C VAL A 83 -4.09 8.77 2.99
N GLN A 84 -4.86 9.29 2.04
CA GLN A 84 -4.96 8.73 0.69
C GLN A 84 -3.67 8.89 -0.11
N ILE A 85 -2.99 10.04 -0.01
CA ILE A 85 -1.67 10.25 -0.63
C ILE A 85 -0.66 9.23 -0.09
N ASN A 86 -0.66 9.00 1.23
CA ASN A 86 0.19 7.97 1.83
C ASN A 86 -0.21 6.56 1.37
N LEU A 87 -1.50 6.25 1.21
CA LEU A 87 -1.96 4.98 0.65
C LEU A 87 -1.47 4.78 -0.79
N HIS A 88 -1.56 5.80 -1.65
CA HIS A 88 -1.08 5.71 -3.02
C HIS A 88 0.42 5.47 -3.08
N ALA A 89 1.18 6.25 -2.30
CA ALA A 89 2.62 6.09 -2.18
C ALA A 89 2.98 4.70 -1.64
N TYR A 90 2.25 4.19 -0.65
CA TYR A 90 2.44 2.86 -0.09
C TYR A 90 2.27 1.78 -1.16
N VAL A 91 1.14 1.74 -1.86
CA VAL A 91 0.82 0.70 -2.86
C VAL A 91 1.77 0.74 -4.05
N MET A 92 2.13 1.93 -4.55
CA MET A 92 3.09 2.03 -5.66
C MET A 92 4.48 1.53 -5.28
N ASN A 93 4.93 1.82 -4.05
CA ASN A 93 6.23 1.34 -3.58
C ASN A 93 6.21 -0.15 -3.24
N LEU A 94 5.10 -0.67 -2.72
CA LEU A 94 4.86 -2.09 -2.48
C LEU A 94 4.99 -2.91 -3.77
N PHE A 95 4.45 -2.44 -4.88
CA PHE A 95 4.62 -3.13 -6.16
C PHE A 95 6.07 -3.06 -6.66
N GLY A 96 6.65 -1.85 -6.67
CA GLY A 96 7.97 -1.62 -7.27
C GLY A 96 9.15 -2.26 -6.53
N ILE A 97 9.00 -2.63 -5.25
CA ILE A 97 10.09 -3.22 -4.49
C ILE A 97 10.50 -4.62 -5.01
N PHE A 98 9.53 -5.44 -5.43
CA PHE A 98 9.79 -6.77 -5.96
C PHE A 98 10.55 -6.71 -7.28
N ASP A 99 10.26 -5.72 -8.12
CA ASP A 99 11.04 -5.48 -9.34
C ASP A 99 12.48 -5.07 -9.00
N ASN A 100 12.69 -4.23 -7.99
CA ASN A 100 14.04 -3.84 -7.57
C ASN A 100 14.84 -5.03 -7.03
N TRP A 101 14.22 -5.94 -6.27
CA TRP A 101 14.85 -7.19 -5.87
C TRP A 101 15.12 -8.14 -7.04
N ALA A 102 14.23 -8.21 -8.04
CA ALA A 102 14.49 -8.96 -9.26
C ALA A 102 15.74 -8.46 -9.97
N TRP A 103 15.83 -7.14 -10.19
CA TRP A 103 16.97 -6.52 -10.85
C TRP A 103 18.28 -6.72 -10.09
N ALA A 104 18.27 -6.53 -8.76
CA ALA A 104 19.45 -6.77 -7.94
C ALA A 104 19.94 -8.23 -8.05
N PHE A 105 19.02 -9.19 -8.03
CA PHE A 105 19.34 -10.62 -8.19
C PHE A 105 19.94 -10.91 -9.57
N ILE A 106 19.29 -10.42 -10.63
CA ILE A 106 19.74 -10.65 -12.01
C ILE A 106 21.13 -10.06 -12.28
N TYR A 107 21.42 -8.87 -11.75
CA TYR A 107 22.75 -8.29 -11.86
C TYR A 107 23.79 -9.00 -11.01
N HIS A 108 23.40 -9.51 -9.84
CA HIS A 108 24.35 -10.21 -8.97
C HIS A 108 24.86 -11.51 -9.61
N HIS A 109 24.00 -12.19 -10.37
CA HIS A 109 24.27 -13.50 -10.97
C HIS A 109 24.51 -13.44 -12.49
N ASP A 110 24.69 -12.25 -13.07
CA ASP A 110 24.91 -12.04 -14.51
C ASP A 110 23.86 -12.70 -15.44
N LEU A 111 22.59 -12.76 -14.98
CA LEU A 111 21.53 -13.51 -15.65
C LEU A 111 20.76 -12.72 -16.73
N LEU A 112 21.13 -11.46 -16.99
CA LEU A 112 20.30 -10.55 -17.80
C LEU A 112 19.99 -11.10 -19.20
N GLN A 113 20.99 -11.68 -19.87
CA GLN A 113 20.77 -12.27 -21.20
C GLN A 113 19.97 -13.58 -21.13
N ILE A 114 20.18 -14.37 -20.08
CA ILE A 114 19.53 -15.67 -19.87
C ILE A 114 18.03 -15.51 -19.64
N VAL A 115 17.62 -14.44 -18.96
CA VAL A 115 16.19 -14.16 -18.70
C VAL A 115 15.47 -13.52 -19.88
N GLY A 116 16.16 -13.22 -20.99
CA GLY A 116 15.58 -12.56 -22.17
C GLY A 116 15.70 -11.04 -22.14
N GLY A 117 16.76 -10.51 -21.51
CA GLY A 117 17.01 -9.08 -21.41
C GLY A 117 16.10 -8.37 -20.42
N LYS A 118 15.98 -7.04 -20.57
CA LYS A 118 15.27 -6.18 -19.61
C LYS A 118 13.79 -6.55 -19.43
N HIS A 119 13.13 -7.00 -20.49
CA HIS A 119 11.73 -7.43 -20.45
C HIS A 119 11.55 -8.78 -19.75
N GLY A 120 12.63 -9.53 -19.55
CA GLY A 120 12.64 -10.80 -18.83
C GLY A 120 12.67 -10.66 -17.31
N VAL A 121 12.99 -9.48 -16.79
CA VAL A 121 13.22 -9.28 -15.35
C VAL A 121 11.90 -9.08 -14.61
N GLY A 122 11.72 -9.81 -13.51
CA GLY A 122 10.61 -9.64 -12.57
C GLY A 122 10.48 -10.87 -11.68
N LEU A 123 10.37 -10.70 -10.36
CA LEU A 123 10.44 -11.81 -9.40
C LEU A 123 9.37 -12.88 -9.64
N PHE A 124 8.15 -12.46 -10.03
CA PHE A 124 7.04 -13.37 -10.30
C PHE A 124 7.06 -13.93 -11.74
N ARG A 125 8.01 -13.51 -12.60
CA ARG A 125 8.12 -14.05 -13.96
C ARG A 125 8.90 -15.36 -13.93
N LYS A 126 8.40 -16.38 -14.64
CA LYS A 126 9.06 -17.68 -14.80
C LYS A 126 10.49 -17.58 -15.35
N SER A 127 10.78 -16.56 -16.16
CA SER A 127 12.12 -16.26 -16.67
C SER A 127 13.12 -16.01 -15.55
N THR A 128 12.73 -15.29 -14.50
CA THR A 128 13.58 -14.98 -13.33
C THR A 128 13.42 -16.04 -12.24
N SER A 129 12.18 -16.42 -11.89
CA SER A 129 11.90 -17.25 -10.71
C SER A 129 12.49 -18.66 -10.76
N LYS A 130 12.74 -19.20 -11.96
CA LYS A 130 13.39 -20.51 -12.13
C LYS A 130 14.86 -20.55 -11.66
N HIS A 131 15.51 -19.39 -11.60
CA HIS A 131 16.89 -19.23 -11.15
C HIS A 131 17.00 -18.90 -9.66
N LEU A 132 15.87 -18.59 -9.01
CA LEU A 132 15.86 -18.30 -7.59
C LEU A 132 16.13 -19.58 -6.79
N PRO A 133 16.92 -19.48 -5.70
CA PRO A 133 17.07 -20.52 -4.70
C PRO A 133 15.72 -21.12 -4.27
N LEU A 134 15.74 -22.40 -3.90
CA LEU A 134 14.54 -23.16 -3.55
C LEU A 134 13.63 -22.43 -2.55
N PRO A 135 14.12 -21.87 -1.42
CA PRO A 135 13.24 -21.19 -0.45
C PRO A 135 12.48 -19.99 -1.06
N LEU A 136 13.14 -19.20 -1.91
CA LEU A 136 12.52 -18.03 -2.54
C LEU A 136 11.49 -18.43 -3.59
N ARG A 137 11.82 -19.45 -4.38
CA ARG A 137 10.93 -19.99 -5.40
C ARG A 137 9.68 -20.62 -4.79
N GLU A 138 9.83 -21.39 -3.70
CA GLU A 138 8.69 -21.99 -2.98
C GLU A 138 7.79 -20.92 -2.36
N TYR A 139 8.36 -19.90 -1.73
CA TYR A 139 7.58 -18.80 -1.18
C TYR A 139 6.76 -18.08 -2.26
N LEU A 140 7.38 -17.71 -3.38
CA LEU A 140 6.71 -17.03 -4.49
C LEU A 140 5.67 -17.92 -5.19
N ALA A 141 5.88 -19.24 -5.20
CA ALA A 141 4.94 -20.21 -5.76
C ALA A 141 3.82 -20.61 -4.80
N SER A 142 3.89 -20.20 -3.52
CA SER A 142 2.84 -20.50 -2.55
C SER A 142 1.50 -19.90 -3.00
N GLU A 143 0.42 -20.62 -2.72
CA GLU A 143 -0.93 -20.20 -3.10
C GLU A 143 -1.28 -18.84 -2.49
N THR A 144 -0.93 -18.62 -1.22
CA THR A 144 -1.17 -17.36 -0.50
C THR A 144 -0.54 -16.19 -1.22
N ILE A 145 0.73 -16.29 -1.59
CA ILE A 145 1.48 -15.19 -2.21
C ILE A 145 1.07 -14.99 -3.67
N THR A 146 0.81 -16.07 -4.40
CA THR A 146 0.29 -16.00 -5.76
C THR A 146 -1.09 -15.31 -5.79
N ASN A 147 -1.99 -15.67 -4.89
CA ASN A 147 -3.31 -15.05 -4.78
C ASN A 147 -3.20 -13.58 -4.35
N TRP A 148 -2.37 -13.26 -3.37
CA TRP A 148 -2.11 -11.89 -2.94
C TRP A 148 -1.57 -11.03 -4.09
N HIS A 149 -0.58 -11.52 -4.84
CA HIS A 149 0.00 -10.79 -5.97
C HIS A 149 -0.99 -10.62 -7.12
N GLU A 150 -1.54 -11.72 -7.66
CA GLU A 150 -2.33 -11.68 -8.90
C GLU A 150 -3.77 -11.19 -8.69
N LYS A 151 -4.42 -11.57 -7.59
CA LYS A 151 -5.85 -11.26 -7.38
C LYS A 151 -6.07 -9.96 -6.62
N TYR A 152 -5.11 -9.54 -5.80
CA TYR A 152 -5.21 -8.33 -5.00
C TYR A 152 -4.26 -7.24 -5.51
N LEU A 153 -2.95 -7.39 -5.30
CA LEU A 153 -1.99 -6.29 -5.44
C LEU A 153 -1.97 -5.71 -6.87
N LYS A 154 -1.95 -6.58 -7.87
CA LYS A 154 -1.95 -6.20 -9.29
C LYS A 154 -3.18 -5.37 -9.67
N SER A 155 -4.37 -5.78 -9.25
CA SER A 155 -5.62 -5.06 -9.54
C SER A 155 -5.59 -3.64 -8.98
N TYR A 156 -5.14 -3.49 -7.73
CA TYR A 156 -5.07 -2.20 -7.05
C TYR A 156 -3.99 -1.29 -7.63
N ARG A 157 -2.82 -1.85 -7.98
CA ARG A 157 -1.77 -1.12 -8.68
C ARG A 157 -2.22 -0.65 -10.06
N ASP A 158 -2.84 -1.51 -10.85
CA ASP A 158 -3.30 -1.15 -12.19
C ASP A 158 -4.44 -0.12 -12.14
N ALA A 159 -5.34 -0.22 -11.15
CA ALA A 159 -6.35 0.79 -10.92
C ALA A 159 -5.71 2.15 -10.58
N LEU A 160 -4.76 2.18 -9.64
CA LEU A 160 -4.07 3.39 -9.22
C LEU A 160 -3.26 4.04 -10.37
N ALA A 161 -2.60 3.22 -11.20
CA ALA A 161 -1.74 3.72 -12.27
C ALA A 161 -2.50 4.15 -13.54
N HIS A 162 -3.65 3.54 -13.81
CA HIS A 162 -4.29 3.64 -15.12
C HIS A 162 -5.80 3.92 -15.09
N ARG A 163 -6.44 3.88 -13.92
CA ARG A 163 -7.89 4.02 -13.78
C ARG A 163 -8.23 5.00 -12.64
N ILE A 164 -9.08 4.58 -11.70
CA ILE A 164 -9.53 5.38 -10.57
C ILE A 164 -8.53 5.18 -9.43
N PRO A 165 -7.99 6.25 -8.83
CA PRO A 165 -7.13 6.15 -7.67
C PRO A 165 -7.82 5.43 -6.51
N LEU A 166 -7.02 4.80 -5.66
CA LEU A 166 -7.54 4.19 -4.44
C LEU A 166 -8.09 5.28 -3.53
N TYR A 167 -9.26 5.10 -2.95
CA TYR A 167 -9.82 6.10 -2.05
C TYR A 167 -10.48 5.43 -0.86
N ILE A 168 -10.50 6.19 0.23
CA ILE A 168 -11.25 5.87 1.44
C ILE A 168 -12.52 6.71 1.35
N PRO A 169 -13.71 6.09 1.38
CA PRO A 169 -14.96 6.85 1.42
C PRO A 169 -14.94 7.82 2.61
N PRO A 170 -15.40 9.07 2.45
CA PRO A 170 -15.28 10.10 3.49
C PRO A 170 -16.01 9.69 4.77
N SER A 171 -17.20 9.10 4.63
CA SER A 171 -17.92 8.47 5.73
C SER A 171 -18.84 7.35 5.24
N GLU A 172 -19.24 6.50 6.17
CA GLU A 172 -20.35 5.56 6.03
C GLU A 172 -21.58 6.21 6.68
N MET A 173 -22.69 6.28 5.95
CA MET A 173 -23.91 7.01 6.36
C MET A 173 -25.11 6.07 6.48
N THR A 174 -26.04 6.37 7.38
CA THR A 174 -27.41 5.82 7.31
C THR A 174 -28.17 6.45 6.14
N LYS A 175 -29.40 5.97 5.90
CA LYS A 175 -30.25 6.54 4.86
C LYS A 175 -30.58 8.01 5.17
N GLU A 176 -30.95 8.30 6.41
CA GLU A 176 -31.31 9.64 6.87
C GLU A 176 -30.11 10.60 6.82
N GLU A 177 -28.93 10.13 7.22
CA GLU A 177 -27.67 10.87 7.10
C GLU A 177 -27.32 11.16 5.64
N GLY A 178 -27.50 10.17 4.75
CA GLY A 178 -27.32 10.35 3.31
C GLY A 178 -28.32 11.35 2.70
N ASP A 179 -29.58 11.33 3.13
CA ASP A 179 -30.58 12.30 2.71
C ASP A 179 -30.20 13.72 3.15
N ARG A 180 -29.71 13.90 4.39
CA ARG A 180 -29.19 15.18 4.87
C ARG A 180 -27.95 15.63 4.08
N TYR A 181 -27.01 14.72 3.82
CA TYR A 181 -25.82 15.01 3.01
C TYR A 181 -26.20 15.56 1.63
N ASN A 182 -27.18 14.92 0.96
CA ASN A 182 -27.65 15.33 -0.36
C ASN A 182 -28.40 16.68 -0.34
N GLN A 183 -29.08 17.00 0.76
CA GLN A 183 -29.67 18.32 0.97
C GLN A 183 -28.58 19.39 1.08
N LEU A 184 -27.54 19.15 1.90
CA LEU A 184 -26.41 20.06 2.03
C LEU A 184 -25.67 20.26 0.70
N GLU A 185 -25.46 19.20 -0.10
CA GLU A 185 -24.92 19.32 -1.47
C GLU A 185 -25.76 20.26 -2.35
N SER A 186 -27.08 20.11 -2.29
CA SER A 186 -28.01 20.94 -3.04
C SER A 186 -27.99 22.41 -2.59
N GLU A 187 -27.78 22.64 -1.29
CA GLU A 187 -27.62 23.97 -0.71
C GLU A 187 -26.27 24.61 -1.09
N LYS A 188 -25.16 23.87 -1.03
CA LYS A 188 -23.84 24.31 -1.52
C LYS A 188 -23.90 24.77 -2.96
N MET A 189 -24.56 24.00 -3.82
CA MET A 189 -24.69 24.35 -5.23
C MET A 189 -25.49 25.64 -5.45
N LYS A 190 -26.44 25.98 -4.56
CA LYS A 190 -27.14 27.28 -4.59
C LYS A 190 -26.22 28.42 -4.16
N LEU A 191 -25.48 28.25 -3.07
CA LEU A 191 -24.53 29.26 -2.56
C LEU A 191 -23.42 29.57 -3.58
N ILE A 192 -22.88 28.54 -4.25
CA ILE A 192 -21.90 28.72 -5.32
C ILE A 192 -22.49 29.56 -6.46
N LYS A 193 -23.74 29.31 -6.86
CA LYS A 193 -24.43 30.07 -7.91
C LYS A 193 -24.70 31.52 -7.51
N THR A 194 -24.94 31.79 -6.22
CA THR A 194 -25.19 33.15 -5.71
C THR A 194 -23.91 33.86 -5.24
N MET A 195 -22.75 33.21 -5.33
CA MET A 195 -21.45 33.70 -4.86
C MET A 195 -21.42 34.05 -3.36
N GLU A 196 -22.27 33.41 -2.55
CA GLU A 196 -22.35 33.61 -1.09
C GLU A 196 -21.37 32.68 -0.34
N PHE A 197 -20.07 32.84 -0.61
CA PHE A 197 -19.03 31.95 -0.07
C PHE A 197 -18.89 32.02 1.45
N ASP A 198 -19.22 33.15 2.08
CA ASP A 198 -19.16 33.32 3.54
C ASP A 198 -20.07 32.34 4.31
N LYS A 199 -21.09 31.79 3.64
CA LYS A 199 -22.02 30.78 4.20
C LYS A 199 -21.64 29.35 3.84
N PHE A 200 -20.64 29.17 2.98
CA PHE A 200 -20.23 27.86 2.47
C PHE A 200 -19.55 27.04 3.57
N ASP A 201 -18.68 27.68 4.35
CA ASP A 201 -17.86 27.01 5.36
C ASP A 201 -18.70 26.28 6.42
N ALA A 202 -19.81 26.89 6.87
CA ALA A 202 -20.70 26.26 7.86
C ALA A 202 -21.41 25.01 7.31
N ILE A 203 -21.80 25.03 6.03
CA ILE A 203 -22.43 23.88 5.34
C ILE A 203 -21.38 22.79 5.09
N ASP A 204 -20.15 23.19 4.76
CA ASP A 204 -19.02 22.28 4.57
C ASP A 204 -18.67 21.55 5.88
N GLU A 205 -18.53 22.29 6.97
CA GLU A 205 -18.28 21.73 8.31
C GLU A 205 -19.39 20.78 8.76
N GLU A 206 -20.66 21.15 8.56
CA GLU A 206 -21.78 20.25 8.89
C GLU A 206 -21.67 18.95 8.09
N GLN A 207 -21.43 19.06 6.77
CA GLN A 207 -21.37 17.91 5.89
C GLN A 207 -20.21 16.97 6.20
N GLU A 208 -19.01 17.50 6.50
CA GLU A 208 -17.83 16.71 6.88
C GLU A 208 -18.05 15.89 8.15
N ASN A 209 -18.95 16.33 9.03
CA ASN A 209 -19.24 15.66 10.29
C ASN A 209 -20.35 14.59 10.18
N ILE A 210 -20.97 14.40 9.01
CA ILE A 210 -22.04 13.43 8.82
C ILE A 210 -21.52 12.00 8.75
N GLY A 211 -22.15 11.12 9.52
CA GLY A 211 -21.93 9.68 9.50
C GLY A 211 -20.76 9.24 10.36
N ARG A 212 -20.16 8.11 9.99
CA ARG A 212 -19.06 7.47 10.74
C ARG A 212 -17.87 7.21 9.83
N PRO A 213 -16.64 7.09 10.37
CA PRO A 213 -15.46 6.87 9.55
C PRO A 213 -15.55 5.57 8.76
N SER A 214 -15.07 5.60 7.53
CA SER A 214 -14.94 4.42 6.66
C SER A 214 -13.59 3.74 6.88
N PHE A 215 -13.62 2.51 7.35
CA PHE A 215 -12.42 1.69 7.56
C PHE A 215 -12.12 0.77 6.38
N VAL A 216 -12.58 1.16 5.19
CA VAL A 216 -12.33 0.44 3.94
C VAL A 216 -11.76 1.39 2.89
N PHE A 217 -11.03 0.83 1.93
CA PHE A 217 -10.67 1.52 0.71
C PHE A 217 -11.02 0.66 -0.50
N LEU A 218 -11.14 1.32 -1.64
CA LEU A 218 -11.46 0.70 -2.92
C LEU A 218 -11.02 1.63 -4.06
N HIS A 219 -11.20 1.19 -5.30
CA HIS A 219 -11.04 2.06 -6.48
C HIS A 219 -12.35 2.22 -7.27
N SER A 220 -13.38 1.42 -7.03
CA SER A 220 -14.67 1.57 -7.72
C SER A 220 -15.79 0.85 -6.97
N TYR A 221 -16.92 1.53 -6.78
CA TYR A 221 -18.18 0.90 -6.36
C TYR A 221 -18.96 0.26 -7.51
N LYS A 222 -18.58 0.57 -8.76
CA LYS A 222 -19.29 0.10 -9.96
C LYS A 222 -18.73 -1.20 -10.53
N GLU A 223 -17.59 -1.68 -10.05
CA GLU A 223 -17.18 -3.04 -10.37
C GLU A 223 -18.10 -4.02 -9.64
N GLU A 224 -18.59 -5.05 -10.33
CA GLU A 224 -19.49 -6.04 -9.74
C GLU A 224 -18.76 -7.35 -9.40
N PRO A 225 -18.79 -7.80 -8.14
CA PRO A 225 -19.22 -7.06 -6.94
C PRO A 225 -18.16 -6.02 -6.52
N PRO A 226 -18.55 -4.91 -5.86
CA PRO A 226 -17.59 -3.97 -5.32
C PRO A 226 -16.76 -4.69 -4.26
N ARG A 227 -15.44 -4.46 -4.29
CA ARG A 227 -14.48 -5.18 -3.43
C ARG A 227 -13.83 -4.21 -2.44
N PRO A 228 -14.59 -3.67 -1.46
CA PRO A 228 -13.99 -2.87 -0.40
C PRO A 228 -13.04 -3.75 0.41
N VAL A 229 -11.86 -3.21 0.69
CA VAL A 229 -10.83 -3.89 1.48
C VAL A 229 -10.66 -3.18 2.80
N LEU A 230 -10.60 -3.94 3.90
CA LEU A 230 -10.37 -3.40 5.24
C LEU A 230 -9.02 -2.68 5.27
N PHE A 231 -9.03 -1.39 5.58
CA PHE A 231 -7.90 -0.50 5.37
C PHE A 231 -6.67 -0.89 6.20
N HIS A 232 -6.75 -0.78 7.52
CA HIS A 232 -5.60 -1.04 8.40
C HIS A 232 -5.09 -2.49 8.35
N PRO A 233 -5.96 -3.52 8.43
CA PRO A 233 -5.50 -4.90 8.36
C PRO A 233 -4.77 -5.20 7.06
N GLN A 234 -5.27 -4.68 5.93
CA GLN A 234 -4.62 -4.91 4.64
C GLN A 234 -3.22 -4.29 4.59
N LEU A 235 -3.06 -3.04 5.06
CA LEU A 235 -1.73 -2.40 5.12
C LEU A 235 -0.75 -3.23 5.96
N LEU A 236 -1.20 -3.80 7.08
CA LEU A 236 -0.37 -4.68 7.91
C LEU A 236 -0.03 -5.99 7.19
N CYS A 237 -0.99 -6.62 6.52
CA CYS A 237 -0.77 -7.83 5.73
C CYS A 237 0.25 -7.59 4.60
N ASP A 238 0.12 -6.48 3.88
CA ASP A 238 1.06 -6.10 2.82
C ASP A 238 2.47 -5.84 3.38
N GLY A 239 2.55 -5.18 4.53
CA GLY A 239 3.82 -4.92 5.22
C GLY A 239 4.49 -6.22 5.69
N LEU A 240 3.70 -7.17 6.20
CA LEU A 240 4.18 -8.50 6.57
C LEU A 240 4.67 -9.28 5.35
N ALA A 241 3.95 -9.26 4.23
CA ALA A 241 4.38 -9.93 2.99
C ALA A 241 5.74 -9.40 2.51
N ILE A 242 5.97 -8.08 2.57
CA ILE A 242 7.28 -7.48 2.27
C ILE A 242 8.35 -7.97 3.25
N VAL A 243 8.05 -7.97 4.55
CA VAL A 243 9.01 -8.36 5.59
C VAL A 243 9.39 -9.83 5.46
N GLU A 244 8.42 -10.71 5.29
CA GLU A 244 8.62 -12.16 5.15
C GLU A 244 9.47 -12.46 3.92
N PHE A 245 9.03 -12.00 2.74
CA PHE A 245 9.78 -12.23 1.51
C PHE A 245 11.15 -11.54 1.54
N GLY A 246 11.20 -10.28 1.97
CA GLY A 246 12.43 -9.50 1.98
C GLY A 246 13.49 -10.07 2.92
N SER A 247 13.09 -10.56 4.10
CA SER A 247 14.00 -11.22 5.03
C SER A 247 14.53 -12.53 4.45
N LEU A 248 13.65 -13.32 3.82
CA LEU A 248 14.05 -14.55 3.13
C LEU A 248 14.99 -14.25 1.95
N TYR A 249 14.69 -13.20 1.18
CA TYR A 249 15.51 -12.72 0.07
C TYR A 249 16.90 -12.32 0.57
N MET A 250 17.00 -11.47 1.59
CA MET A 250 18.31 -11.03 2.11
C MET A 250 19.17 -12.19 2.64
N LYS A 251 18.53 -13.28 3.09
CA LYS A 251 19.23 -14.49 3.50
C LYS A 251 19.79 -15.32 2.34
N HIS A 252 19.05 -15.41 1.23
CA HIS A 252 19.35 -16.37 0.15
C HIS A 252 19.74 -15.74 -1.20
N TRP A 253 19.63 -14.43 -1.38
CA TRP A 253 19.81 -13.79 -2.71
C TRP A 253 21.20 -13.95 -3.33
N LYS A 254 22.22 -14.28 -2.53
CA LYS A 254 23.59 -14.59 -3.00
C LYS A 254 23.73 -16.02 -3.55
N GLU A 255 22.71 -16.85 -3.41
CA GLU A 255 22.64 -18.21 -3.98
C GLU A 255 21.93 -18.16 -5.35
N CYS A 256 22.26 -19.08 -6.25
CA CYS A 256 21.56 -19.31 -7.52
C CYS A 256 21.20 -20.79 -7.64
N ALA A 257 20.02 -21.08 -8.21
CA ALA A 257 19.58 -22.45 -8.51
C ALA A 257 20.20 -23.01 -9.80
#